data_AF-A0A1L4FSI7-F1
#
_entry.id   AF-A0A1L4FSI7-F1
#
_cell.length_a   1.000
_cell.length_b   1.000
_cell.length_c   1.000
_cell.angle_alpha   90.00
_cell.angle_beta   90.00
_cell.angle_gamma   90.00
#
_symmetry.space_group_name_H-M   'P 1'
#
loop_
_entity.id
_entity.type
_entity.pdbx_description
1 polymer ?
#
loop_
_entity_poly.entity_id
_entity_poly.type
_entity_poly.pdbx_seq_one_letter_code
_entity_poly.pdbx_strand_id
1 'polypeptide(L)'
;MKINDVYKKIQDAKFVRDLNGYNIREVEVFRQEMLLILENEIKIREDLENKNESLFEENKKLKNELDKLRFEQKRSESLNKKKE
;
A
#
# COMPACT_ATOMS: atom_id res chain seq x y z
N MET A 1 -0.98 -15.36 -6.86
CA MET A 1 -1.23 -15.76 -5.46
C MET A 1 -0.94 -14.55 -4.60
N LYS A 2 -1.83 -14.13 -3.69
CA LYS A 2 -1.58 -12.93 -2.86
C LYS A 2 -0.52 -13.26 -1.81
N ILE A 3 0.25 -12.26 -1.37
CA ILE A 3 1.32 -12.46 -0.37
C ILE A 3 0.77 -13.04 0.95
N ASN A 4 -0.45 -12.64 1.34
CA ASN A 4 -1.16 -13.20 2.49
C ASN A 4 -1.48 -14.70 2.34
N ASP A 5 -1.75 -15.15 1.11
CA ASP A 5 -1.98 -16.58 0.83
C ASP A 5 -0.68 -17.37 0.95
N VAL A 6 0.46 -16.78 0.54
CA VAL A 6 1.79 -17.38 0.70
C VAL A 6 2.13 -17.50 2.18
N TYR A 7 1.94 -16.41 2.94
CA TYR A 7 2.18 -16.38 4.37
C TYR A 7 1.40 -17.48 5.10
N LYS A 8 0.08 -17.58 4.86
CA LYS A 8 -0.76 -18.64 5.46
C LYS A 8 -0.30 -20.04 5.07
N LYS A 9 0.03 -20.27 3.80
CA LYS A 9 0.53 -21.59 3.35
C LYS A 9 1.81 -22.00 4.05
N ILE A 10 2.73 -21.07 4.26
CA ILE A 10 3.99 -21.34 4.96
C ILE A 10 3.75 -21.52 6.46
N GLN A 11 2.86 -20.71 7.05
CA GLN A 11 2.49 -20.81 8.46
C GLN A 11 1.83 -22.15 8.81
N ASP A 12 0.93 -22.63 7.94
CA ASP A 12 0.18 -23.88 8.13
C ASP A 12 0.97 -25.12 7.67
N ALA A 13 2.15 -24.94 7.07
CA ALA A 13 2.96 -26.04 6.57
C ALA A 13 3.48 -26.93 7.71
N LYS A 14 3.13 -28.22 7.64
CA LYS A 14 3.64 -29.25 8.55
C LYS A 14 4.74 -30.04 7.86
N PHE A 15 5.97 -29.85 8.31
CA PHE A 15 7.12 -30.62 7.85
C PHE A 15 7.28 -31.88 8.67
N VAL A 16 7.46 -33.02 8.00
CA VAL A 16 7.65 -34.32 8.63
C VAL A 16 9.09 -34.75 8.42
N ARG A 17 9.67 -35.47 9.39
CA ARG A 17 11.01 -36.05 9.24
C ARG A 17 10.97 -37.23 8.28
N ASP A 18 11.94 -37.29 7.39
CA ASP A 18 12.13 -38.41 6.49
C ASP A 18 13.61 -38.86 6.47
N LEU A 19 13.85 -40.12 6.08
CA LEU A 19 15.20 -40.67 5.90
C LEU A 19 15.88 -39.91 4.74
N ASN A 20 17.08 -39.37 4.99
CA ASN A 20 17.80 -38.46 4.09
C ASN A 20 17.07 -37.12 3.80
N GLY A 21 16.06 -36.76 4.59
CA GLY A 21 15.40 -35.46 4.53
C GLY A 21 16.21 -34.33 5.17
N TYR A 22 15.77 -33.08 4.95
CA TYR A 22 16.36 -31.91 5.59
C TYR A 22 16.25 -31.98 7.12
N ASN A 23 17.21 -31.36 7.82
CA ASN A 23 17.15 -31.22 9.27
C ASN A 23 15.94 -30.37 9.67
N ILE A 24 14.98 -30.98 10.37
CA ILE A 24 13.71 -30.33 10.72
C ILE A 24 13.91 -29.02 11.49
N ARG A 25 14.96 -28.91 12.31
CA ARG A 25 15.21 -27.70 13.11
C ARG A 25 15.63 -26.53 12.24
N GLU A 26 16.48 -26.79 11.24
CA GLU A 26 16.92 -25.78 10.28
C GLU A 26 15.76 -25.33 9.39
N VAL A 27 14.90 -26.27 8.96
CA VAL A 27 13.68 -25.95 8.21
C VAL A 27 12.73 -25.07 9.03
N GLU A 28 12.57 -25.35 10.32
CA GLU A 28 11.74 -24.54 11.23
C GLU A 28 12.31 -23.13 11.44
N VAL A 29 13.63 -22.99 11.61
CA VAL A 29 14.29 -21.67 11.70
C VAL A 29 14.10 -20.89 10.41
N PHE A 30 14.38 -21.52 9.25
CA PHE A 30 14.17 -20.89 7.95
C PHE A 30 12.70 -20.48 7.73
N ARG A 31 11.76 -21.32 8.16
CA ARG A 31 10.33 -20.99 8.11
C ARG A 31 10.03 -19.74 8.92
N GLN A 32 10.56 -19.62 10.13
CA GLN A 32 10.37 -18.44 10.98
C GLN A 32 10.96 -17.17 10.36
N GLU A 33 12.17 -17.24 9.79
CA GLU A 33 12.77 -16.11 9.08
C GLU A 33 11.93 -15.66 7.88
N MET A 34 11.44 -16.63 7.09
CA MET A 34 10.57 -16.34 5.95
C MET A 34 9.25 -15.72 6.37
N LEU A 35 8.62 -16.19 7.46
CA LEU A 35 7.40 -15.60 7.99
C LEU A 35 7.62 -14.14 8.43
N LEU A 36 8.75 -13.86 9.10
CA LEU A 36 9.10 -12.49 9.50
C LEU A 36 9.28 -11.56 8.30
N ILE A 37 9.95 -12.02 7.24
CA ILE A 37 10.12 -11.25 6.00
C ILE A 37 8.75 -10.95 5.38
N LEU A 38 7.88 -11.95 5.30
CA LEU A 38 6.55 -11.80 4.71
C LEU A 38 5.66 -10.85 5.53
N GLU A 39 5.71 -10.91 6.86
CA GLU A 39 5.00 -9.97 7.73
C GLU A 39 5.43 -8.51 7.47
N ASN A 40 6.74 -8.27 7.38
CA ASN A 40 7.27 -6.95 7.10
C ASN A 40 6.82 -6.45 5.72
N GLU A 41 6.87 -7.31 4.70
CA GLU A 41 6.40 -6.97 3.34
C GLU A 41 4.90 -6.68 3.29
N ILE A 42 4.08 -7.41 4.04
CA ILE A 42 2.64 -7.14 4.15
C ILE A 42 2.42 -5.75 4.75
N LYS A 43 3.10 -5.45 5.85
CA LYS A 43 2.97 -4.16 6.53
C LYS A 43 3.41 -2.99 5.62
N ILE A 44 4.52 -3.14 4.91
CA ILE A 44 4.99 -2.11 3.95
C ILE A 44 3.92 -1.84 2.88
N ARG A 45 3.28 -2.89 2.37
CA ARG A 45 2.21 -2.73 1.36
C ARG A 45 1.00 -2.03 1.92
N GLU A 46 0.57 -2.38 3.13
CA GLU A 46 -0.55 -1.71 3.81
C GLU A 46 -0.22 -0.21 4.05
N ASP A 47 0.99 0.10 4.51
CA ASP A 47 1.44 1.49 4.70
C ASP A 47 1.47 2.27 3.39
N LEU A 48 1.89 1.65 2.28
CA LEU A 48 1.90 2.25 0.95
C LEU A 48 0.48 2.47 0.40
N GLU A 49 -0.44 1.53 0.62
CA GLU A 49 -1.85 1.67 0.24
C GLU A 49 -2.50 2.83 0.98
N ASN A 50 -2.34 2.88 2.32
CA ASN A 50 -2.84 3.98 3.16
C ASN A 50 -2.27 5.34 2.72
N LYS A 51 -0.98 5.39 2.39
CA LYS A 51 -0.33 6.62 1.91
C LYS A 51 -0.88 7.05 0.55
N ASN A 52 -1.11 6.11 -0.35
CA ASN A 52 -1.68 6.40 -1.67
C ASN A 52 -3.12 6.93 -1.57
N GLU A 53 -3.94 6.36 -0.68
CA GLU A 53 -5.29 6.85 -0.41
C GLU A 53 -5.27 8.28 0.12
N SER A 54 -4.41 8.57 1.10
CA SER A 54 -4.22 9.92 1.64
C SER A 54 -3.80 10.93 0.56
N LEU A 55 -2.82 10.58 -0.28
CA LEU A 55 -2.38 11.41 -1.39
C LEU A 55 -3.48 11.61 -2.46
N PHE A 56 -4.33 10.62 -2.67
CA PHE A 56 -5.45 10.72 -3.60
C PHE A 56 -6.50 11.72 -3.07
N GLU A 57 -6.82 11.67 -1.78
CA GLU A 57 -7.71 12.63 -1.15
C GLU A 57 -7.16 14.06 -1.16
N GLU A 58 -5.87 14.22 -0.88
CA GLU A 58 -5.20 15.53 -0.94
C GLU A 58 -5.23 16.10 -2.36
N ASN A 59 -4.89 15.30 -3.37
CA ASN A 59 -5.00 15.70 -4.78
C ASN A 59 -6.43 16.13 -5.15
N LYS A 60 -7.44 15.43 -4.64
CA LYS A 60 -8.85 15.79 -4.86
C LYS A 60 -9.19 17.14 -4.23
N LYS A 61 -8.71 17.42 -3.01
CA LYS A 61 -8.89 18.72 -2.35
C LYS A 61 -8.23 19.85 -3.13
N LEU A 62 -6.96 19.67 -3.50
CA LEU A 62 -6.20 20.66 -4.29
C LEU A 62 -6.86 20.94 -5.64
N LYS A 63 -7.38 19.91 -6.33
CA LYS A 63 -8.11 20.08 -7.58
C LYS A 63 -9.37 20.93 -7.40
N ASN A 64 -10.14 20.68 -6.34
CA ASN A 64 -11.34 21.46 -6.04
C ASN A 64 -11.00 22.93 -5.69
N GLU A 65 -9.92 23.17 -4.95
CA GLU A 65 -9.45 24.53 -4.66
C GLU A 65 -9.01 25.25 -5.92
N LEU A 66 -8.28 24.57 -6.79
CA LEU A 66 -7.83 25.12 -8.07
C LEU A 66 -9.01 25.47 -8.99
N ASP A 67 -10.05 24.64 -9.03
CA ASP A 67 -11.28 24.92 -9.79
C ASP A 67 -12.06 26.11 -9.22
N LYS A 68 -12.08 26.29 -7.88
CA LYS A 68 -12.67 27.49 -7.25
C LYS A 68 -11.90 28.76 -7.62
N LEU A 69 -10.57 28.73 -7.52
CA LEU A 69 -9.71 29.86 -7.89
C LEU A 69 -9.87 30.23 -9.37
N ARG A 70 -9.94 29.23 -10.25
CA ARG A 70 -10.23 29.46 -11.69
C ARG A 70 -11.58 30.13 -11.91
N PHE A 71 -12.59 29.75 -11.15
CA PHE A 71 -13.91 30.38 -11.24
C PHE A 71 -13.87 31.84 -10.76
N GLU A 72 -13.23 32.11 -9.62
CA GLU A 72 -13.05 33.46 -9.08
C GLU A 72 -12.29 34.36 -10.04
N GLN A 73 -11.23 33.84 -10.68
CA GLN A 73 -10.46 34.56 -11.68
C GLN A 73 -11.31 34.91 -12.91
N LYS A 74 -12.06 33.94 -13.47
CA LYS A 74 -12.97 34.22 -14.60
C LYS A 74 -14.02 35.27 -14.23
N ARG A 75 -14.54 35.21 -12.99
CA ARG A 75 -15.50 36.19 -12.48
C ARG A 75 -14.87 37.59 -12.38
N SER A 76 -13.67 37.72 -11.83
CA SER A 76 -13.00 39.02 -11.69
C SER A 76 -12.65 39.63 -13.06
N GLU A 77 -12.15 38.82 -13.99
CA GLU A 77 -11.87 39.25 -15.37
C GLU A 77 -13.14 39.77 -16.08
N SER A 78 -14.29 39.11 -15.87
CA SER A 78 -15.56 39.56 -16.44
C SER A 78 -16.07 40.88 -15.86
N LEU A 79 -15.77 41.16 -14.59
CA LEU A 79 -16.14 42.41 -13.92
C LEU A 79 -15.26 43.58 -14.38
N ASN A 80 -13.97 43.35 -14.61
CA ASN A 80 -13.07 44.39 -15.11
C ASN A 80 -13.39 44.77 -16.56
N LYS A 81 -13.72 43.80 -17.42
CA LYS A 81 -14.17 44.06 -18.81
C LYS A 81 -15.48 44.85 -18.93
N LYS A 82 -16.30 44.92 -17.88
CA LYS A 82 -17.53 45.72 -17.85
C LYS A 82 -17.31 47.17 -17.41
N LYS A 83 -16.11 47.50 -16.93
CA LYS A 83 -15.76 48.85 -16.45
C LYS A 83 -14.96 49.66 -17.48
N GLU A 84 -14.47 49.01 -18.53
CA GLU A 84 -13.90 49.63 -19.74
C GLU A 84 -15.00 49.87 -20.78
#